data_AF-A0A7J4AVJ7-F1
#
_entry.id   AF-A0A7J4AVJ7-F1
#
_cell.length_a   1.000
_cell.length_b   1.000
_cell.length_c   1.000
_cell.angle_alpha   90.00
_cell.angle_beta   90.00
_cell.angle_gamma   90.00
#
_symmetry.space_group_name_H-M   'P 1'
#
loop_
_entity.id
_entity.type
_entity.pdbx_description
1 polymer ?
#
loop_
_entity_poly.entity_id
_entity_poly.type
_entity_poly.pdbx_seq_one_letter_code
_entity_poly.pdbx_strand_id
1 'polypeptide(L)' 'MGFNGRIYPVNPNVDEVLGLKAYPQVNVIDDNLEIVIMYKQPFGISKMWGLEISAE' A
#
# COMPACT_ATOMS: atom_id res chain seq x y z
N MET A 1 2.04 -20.28 -12.78
CA MET A 1 3.08 -20.24 -11.71
C MET A 1 2.93 -18.89 -11.02
N GLY A 2 2.79 -18.88 -9.69
CA GLY A 2 2.66 -17.66 -8.89
C GLY A 2 4.01 -17.18 -8.35
N PHE A 3 4.02 -16.01 -7.72
CA PHE A 3 5.18 -15.54 -6.94
C PHE A 3 5.27 -16.38 -5.66
N ASN A 4 6.44 -16.96 -5.39
CA ASN A 4 6.64 -17.86 -4.24
C ASN A 4 7.23 -17.15 -3.00
N GLY A 5 7.54 -15.85 -3.09
CA GLY A 5 8.02 -15.07 -1.95
C GLY A 5 6.89 -14.62 -1.03
N ARG A 6 7.26 -14.03 0.10
CA ARG A 6 6.31 -13.40 1.03
C ARG A 6 5.83 -12.07 0.45
N ILE A 7 4.52 -11.82 0.51
CA ILE A 7 3.90 -10.57 0.06
C ILE A 7 3.36 -9.85 1.29
N TYR A 8 3.74 -8.57 1.44
CA TYR A 8 3.29 -7.70 2.52
C TYR A 8 2.51 -6.53 1.92
N PRO A 9 1.16 -6.58 1.89
CA PRO A 9 0.36 -5.42 1.53
C PRO A 9 0.61 -4.27 2.49
N VAL A 10 0.74 -3.05 1.97
CA VAL A 10 0.92 -1.85 2.77
C VAL A 10 -0.14 -0.82 2.41
N ASN A 11 -1.02 -0.54 3.37
CA ASN A 11 -2.09 0.45 3.23
C ASN A 11 -2.48 0.96 4.63
N PRO A 12 -2.46 2.29 4.88
CA PRO A 12 -2.83 2.86 6.18
C PRO A 12 -4.30 2.69 6.56
N ASN A 13 -5.17 2.37 5.60
CA ASN A 13 -6.62 2.51 5.77
C ASN A 13 -7.37 1.17 5.82
N VAL A 14 -6.68 0.04 5.63
CA VAL A 14 -7.31 -1.29 5.67
C VAL A 14 -6.41 -2.28 6.41
N ASP A 15 -7.02 -3.23 7.09
CA ASP A 15 -6.32 -4.27 7.85
C ASP A 15 -5.98 -5.50 7.00
N GLU A 16 -6.63 -5.67 5.85
CA GLU A 16 -6.50 -6.84 4.98
C GLU A 16 -6.60 -6.48 3.48
N VAL A 17 -5.80 -7.14 2.65
CA VAL A 17 -5.91 -7.12 1.19
C VAL A 17 -5.82 -8.55 0.67
N LEU A 18 -6.89 -9.04 0.02
CA LEU A 18 -6.96 -10.36 -0.60
C LEU A 18 -6.62 -11.53 0.36
N GLY A 19 -7.07 -11.49 1.62
CA GLY A 19 -6.75 -12.54 2.60
C GLY A 19 -5.41 -12.36 3.32
N LEU A 20 -4.63 -11.33 2.98
CA LEU A 20 -3.33 -11.06 3.58
C LEU A 20 -3.42 -9.85 4.51
N LYS A 21 -2.79 -9.96 5.69
CA LYS A 21 -2.65 -8.84 6.63
C LYS A 21 -1.98 -7.65 5.95
N ALA A 22 -2.64 -6.49 5.98
CA ALA A 22 -2.08 -5.24 5.53
C ALA A 22 -1.38 -4.52 6.69
N TYR A 23 -0.29 -3.81 6.36
CA TYR A 23 0.49 -3.03 7.30
C TYR A 23 0.28 -1.54 7.01
N PRO A 24 0.18 -0.66 8.02
CA PRO A 24 -0.08 0.76 7.78
C PRO A 24 1.10 1.48 7.12
N GLN A 25 2.32 0.96 7.30
CA GLN A 25 3.56 1.53 6.77
C GLN A 25 4.65 0.44 6.67
N VAL A 26 5.68 0.69 5.87
CA VAL A 26 6.72 -0.31 5.55
C VAL A 26 7.62 -0.62 6.75
N ASN A 27 7.95 0.39 7.57
CA ASN A 27 8.92 0.28 8.67
C ASN A 27 8.42 -0.51 9.90
N VAL A 28 7.15 -0.89 9.96
CA VAL A 28 6.61 -1.75 11.03
C VAL A 28 6.63 -3.24 10.66
N ILE A 29 7.10 -3.58 9.45
CA ILE A 29 7.25 -4.96 9.01
C ILE A 29 8.58 -5.47 9.56
N ASP A 30 8.51 -6.46 10.46
CA ASP A 30 9.68 -7.14 11.03
C ASP A 30 10.14 -8.29 10.10
N ASP A 31 10.58 -7.92 8.90
CA ASP A 31 11.20 -8.82 7.93
C ASP A 31 12.17 -8.03 7.04
N ASN A 32 13.09 -8.74 6.39
CA ASN A 32 14.02 -8.12 5.45
C ASN A 32 13.36 -7.97 4.07
N LEU A 33 13.00 -6.74 3.71
CA LEU A 33 12.31 -6.44 2.45
C LEU A 33 13.30 -6.18 1.31
N GLU A 34 13.27 -7.06 0.30
CA GLU A 34 14.17 -6.97 -0.86
C GLU A 34 13.61 -6.08 -1.98
N ILE A 35 12.27 -6.03 -2.14
CA ILE A 35 11.59 -5.32 -3.21
C ILE A 35 10.36 -4.59 -2.66
N VAL A 36 10.20 -3.32 -3.05
CA VAL A 36 9.01 -2.52 -2.75
C VAL A 36 8.37 -2.05 -4.06
N ILE A 37 7.09 -2.36 -4.23
CA ILE A 37 6.28 -1.85 -5.35
C ILE A 37 5.32 -0.80 -4.77
N MET A 38 5.51 0.47 -5.14
CA MET A 38 4.72 1.57 -4.60
C MET A 38 3.75 2.13 -5.65
N TYR A 39 2.47 2.06 -5.32
CA TYR A 39 1.41 2.71 -6.08
C TYR A 39 0.84 3.85 -5.24
N LYS A 40 1.31 5.07 -5.49
CA LYS A 40 0.74 6.30 -4.94
C LYS A 40 0.08 7.05 -6.08
N GLN A 41 -1.05 7.69 -5.79
CA GLN A 41 -1.59 8.65 -6.72
C GLN A 41 -0.59 9.80 -6.91
N PRO A 42 -0.38 10.29 -8.15
CA PRO A 42 0.48 11.44 -8.38
C PRO A 42 -0.07 12.64 -7.61
N PHE A 43 0.81 13.27 -6.83
CA PHE A 43 0.45 14.45 -6.06
C PHE A 43 -0.06 15.55 -7.00
N GLY A 44 -1.30 16.00 -6.80
CA GLY A 44 -1.91 17.09 -7.56
C GLY A 44 -2.96 16.69 -8.60
N ILE A 45 -3.06 15.41 -9.01
CA ILE A 45 -4.14 14.99 -9.94
C ILE A 45 -5.50 15.07 -9.24
N SER A 46 -5.63 14.59 -8.01
CA SER A 46 -6.89 14.72 -7.26
C SER A 46 -7.34 16.19 -7.16
N LYS A 47 -6.41 17.07 -6.80
CA LYS A 47 -6.66 18.52 -6.70
C LYS A 47 -6.97 19.19 -8.05
N MET A 48 -6.28 18.80 -9.13
CA MET A 48 -6.49 19.34 -10.47
C MET A 48 -7.84 18.92 -11.08
N TRP A 49 -8.34 17.74 -10.71
CA TRP A 49 -9.59 17.18 -11.23
C TRP A 49 -10.77 17.36 -10.27
N GLY A 50 -10.61 18.13 -9.19
CA GLY A 50 -11.67 18.36 -8.20
C GLY A 50 -12.11 17.09 -7.45
N LEU A 51 -11.31 16.03 -7.49
CA LEU A 51 -11.54 14.82 -6.71
C LEU A 51 -11.11 15.13 -5.28
N GLU A 52 -12.07 15.46 -4.41
CA GLU A 52 -11.85 15.49 -2.97
C GLU A 52 -11.55 14.05 -2.52
N ILE A 53 -10.28 13.72 -2.45
CA ILE A 53 -9.86 12.52 -1.76
C ILE A 53 -9.80 12.89 -0.30
N SER A 54 -10.92 12.66 0.39
CA SER A 54 -10.92 12.54 1.83
C SER A 54 -10.03 11.35 2.17
N ALA A 55 -8.78 11.63 2.53
CA ALA A 55 -8.01 10.73 3.35
C ALA A 55 -8.33 11.12 4.79
N GLU A 56 -9.33 10.43 5.36
CA GLU A 56 -9.42 10.30 6.82
C GLU A 56 -8.25 9.45 7.33
#